data_AF-A0A8J5XNM0-F1
#
_entry.id   AF-A0A8J5XNM0-F1
#
_cell.length_a   1.000
_cell.length_b   1.000
_cell.length_c   1.000
_cell.angle_alpha   90.00
_cell.angle_beta   90.00
_cell.angle_gamma   90.00
#
_symmetry.space_group_name_H-M   'P 1'
#
loop_
_entity.id
_entity.type
_entity.pdbx_description
1 polymer ?
#
loop_
_entity_poly.entity_id
_entity_poly.type
_entity_poly.pdbx_seq_one_letter_code
_entity_poly.pdbx_strand_id
1 'polypeptide(L)'
;MLVSAATVWCAALAALSPSSRSALAPPRALVVLAEGAPRTVEVCRSKHCTKRGSAKTLELLQSLAPPGVEVIVADCSDTEHGCFDECTMGPNVRIDGRIINGVKKPADCAALLNVDTPAELG
;
A
#
# COMPACT_ATOMS: atom_id res chain seq x y z
N MET A 1 -28.58 37.95 51.80
CA MET A 1 -27.83 37.66 50.56
C MET A 1 -28.58 36.55 49.81
N LEU A 2 -29.56 36.92 48.99
CA LEU A 2 -30.16 36.14 47.89
C LEU A 2 -29.81 36.94 46.61
N VAL A 3 -29.60 36.41 45.40
CA VAL A 3 -30.46 35.61 44.49
C VAL A 3 -29.50 34.98 43.44
N SER A 4 -29.41 33.65 43.25
CA SER A 4 -30.12 32.77 42.30
C SER A 4 -30.17 33.16 40.80
N ALA A 5 -29.63 32.23 39.99
CA ALA A 5 -30.11 31.71 38.70
C ALA A 5 -29.91 32.46 37.35
N ALA A 6 -29.82 31.60 36.31
CA ALA A 6 -29.87 31.78 34.85
C ALA A 6 -28.53 32.15 34.17
N THR A 7 -28.09 31.49 33.09
CA THR A 7 -28.91 31.11 31.93
C THR A 7 -28.29 29.92 31.18
N VAL A 8 -29.14 28.94 30.88
CA VAL A 8 -28.92 27.83 29.94
C VAL A 8 -29.13 28.35 28.52
N TRP A 9 -28.28 27.98 27.56
CA TRP A 9 -28.62 28.11 26.14
C TRP A 9 -28.60 26.75 25.41
N CYS A 10 -29.76 26.49 24.79
CA CYS A 10 -30.17 25.41 23.91
C CYS A 10 -29.21 25.23 22.71
N ALA A 11 -28.79 24.00 22.41
CA ALA A 11 -29.44 23.03 21.51
C ALA A 11 -29.45 23.41 20.02
N ALA A 12 -28.78 22.60 19.21
CA ALA A 12 -29.17 22.36 17.81
C ALA A 12 -28.75 20.94 17.41
N LEU A 13 -29.76 20.06 17.34
CA LEU A 13 -29.73 18.79 16.62
C LEU A 13 -29.62 19.07 15.12
N ALA A 14 -28.69 18.41 14.44
CA ALA A 14 -28.79 18.18 13.00
C ALA A 14 -28.53 16.69 12.76
N ALA A 15 -29.62 15.92 12.79
CA ALA A 15 -29.70 14.61 12.18
C ALA A 15 -29.56 14.78 10.67
N LEU A 16 -28.68 14.02 10.03
CA LEU A 16 -28.74 13.70 8.60
C LEU A 16 -27.97 12.39 8.37
N SER A 17 -28.68 11.27 8.42
CA SER A 17 -28.25 10.00 7.82
C SER A 17 -28.23 10.14 6.30
N PRO A 18 -27.17 9.69 5.61
CA PRO A 18 -27.30 9.17 4.27
C PRO A 18 -27.46 7.65 4.33
N SER A 19 -28.70 7.22 4.25
CA SER A 19 -29.04 5.91 3.70
C SER A 19 -28.68 5.93 2.22
N SER A 20 -27.80 5.04 1.75
CA SER A 20 -27.77 4.66 0.34
C SER A 20 -26.98 3.37 0.09
N ARG A 21 -27.75 2.30 -0.10
CA ARG A 21 -27.57 1.26 -1.12
C ARG A 21 -26.29 0.45 -1.02
N SER A 22 -26.48 -0.71 -0.39
CA SER A 22 -25.79 -1.96 -0.73
C SER A 22 -25.71 -2.10 -2.25
N ALA A 23 -24.54 -1.83 -2.82
CA ALA A 23 -24.23 -2.24 -4.17
C ALA A 23 -23.88 -3.72 -4.08
N LEU A 24 -24.80 -4.59 -4.51
CA LEU A 24 -24.45 -5.96 -4.85
C LEU A 24 -23.29 -5.88 -5.84
N ALA A 25 -22.09 -6.22 -5.37
CA ALA A 25 -20.95 -6.37 -6.24
C ALA A 25 -21.33 -7.39 -7.32
N PRO A 26 -21.16 -7.07 -8.62
CA PRO A 26 -21.34 -8.08 -9.64
C PRO A 26 -20.37 -9.24 -9.35
N PRO A 27 -20.73 -10.50 -9.64
CA PRO A 27 -19.77 -11.60 -9.57
C PRO A 27 -18.64 -11.25 -10.54
N ARG A 28 -17.51 -10.78 -10.01
CA ARG A 28 -16.36 -10.41 -10.82
C ARG A 28 -15.77 -11.69 -11.36
N ALA A 29 -15.94 -11.84 -12.67
CA ALA A 29 -15.42 -12.93 -13.48
C ALA A 29 -13.98 -13.25 -13.06
N LEU A 30 -13.70 -14.54 -12.87
CA LEU A 30 -12.36 -15.08 -12.78
C LEU A 30 -11.63 -14.71 -14.06
N VAL A 31 -10.83 -13.65 -13.99
CA VAL A 31 -9.95 -13.25 -15.06
C VAL A 31 -8.75 -14.19 -15.04
N VAL A 32 -8.85 -15.26 -15.84
CA VAL A 32 -7.70 -16.08 -16.23
C VAL A 32 -6.96 -15.28 -17.30
N LEU A 33 -5.87 -14.61 -16.93
CA LEU A 33 -4.89 -14.01 -17.86
C LEU A 33 -3.60 -14.82 -17.72
N ALA A 34 -3.33 -15.73 -18.66
CA ALA A 34 -2.66 -15.50 -19.94
C ALA A 34 -1.12 -15.44 -19.78
N GLU A 35 -0.45 -16.37 -20.45
CA GLU A 35 0.99 -16.65 -20.45
C GLU A 35 1.81 -15.48 -21.04
N GLY A 36 1.97 -14.41 -20.28
CA GLY A 36 3.01 -13.39 -20.48
C GLY A 36 4.28 -13.76 -19.73
N ALA A 37 5.44 -13.27 -20.19
CA ALA A 37 6.69 -13.41 -19.44
C ALA A 37 6.48 -12.91 -17.99
N PRO A 38 6.95 -13.64 -16.97
CA PRO A 38 6.69 -13.27 -15.58
C PRO A 38 7.25 -11.87 -15.31
N ARG A 39 6.41 -11.01 -14.73
CA ARG A 39 6.82 -9.65 -14.34
C ARG A 39 7.55 -9.76 -13.00
N THR A 40 8.81 -9.37 -12.96
CA THR A 40 9.59 -9.41 -11.71
C THR A 40 9.55 -8.07 -10.99
N VAL A 41 9.33 -8.11 -9.68
CA VAL A 41 9.38 -6.99 -8.75
C VAL A 41 10.50 -7.25 -7.76
N GLU A 42 11.48 -6.35 -7.71
CA GLU A 42 12.68 -6.55 -6.91
C GLU A 42 12.75 -5.55 -5.77
N VAL A 43 12.87 -6.04 -4.54
CA VAL A 43 12.89 -5.19 -3.34
C VAL A 43 14.32 -5.05 -2.81
N CYS A 44 14.79 -3.82 -2.67
CA CYS A 44 16.11 -3.56 -2.09
C CYS A 44 16.12 -3.90 -0.58
N ARG A 45 17.05 -4.78 -0.19
CA ARG A 45 17.23 -5.25 1.21
C ARG A 45 18.51 -4.77 1.87
N SER A 46 19.27 -3.89 1.20
CA SER A 46 20.49 -3.31 1.76
C SER A 46 20.19 -2.50 3.03
N LYS A 47 21.24 -2.26 3.83
CA LYS A 47 21.15 -1.74 5.22
C LYS A 47 20.16 -0.58 5.40
N HIS A 48 20.16 0.41 4.51
CA HIS A 48 19.29 1.59 4.62
C HIS A 48 17.82 1.30 4.30
N CYS A 49 17.52 0.53 3.25
CA CYS A 49 16.16 0.12 2.91
C CYS A 49 15.56 -0.76 4.02
N THR A 50 16.36 -1.66 4.60
CA THR A 50 15.94 -2.49 5.72
C THR A 50 15.57 -1.66 6.95
N LYS A 51 16.39 -0.66 7.32
CA LYS A 51 16.06 0.30 8.39
C LYS A 51 14.77 1.10 8.15
N ARG A 52 14.38 1.25 6.88
CA ARG A 52 13.19 2.00 6.47
C ARG A 52 11.95 1.11 6.22
N GLY A 53 12.05 -0.18 6.52
CA GLY A 53 10.91 -1.10 6.48
C GLY A 53 10.84 -2.01 5.28
N SER A 54 11.91 -2.19 4.49
CA SER A 54 11.84 -3.02 3.27
C SER A 54 11.51 -4.49 3.51
N ALA A 55 11.70 -5.01 4.73
CA ALA A 55 11.23 -6.35 5.10
C ALA A 55 9.70 -6.45 4.99
N LYS A 56 9.00 -5.51 5.65
CA LYS A 56 7.55 -5.43 5.63
C LYS A 56 7.03 -5.10 4.23
N THR A 57 7.72 -4.23 3.48
CA THR A 57 7.37 -3.94 2.08
C THR A 57 7.44 -5.21 1.22
N LEU A 58 8.49 -6.03 1.37
CA LEU A 58 8.63 -7.29 0.66
C LEU A 58 7.49 -8.26 0.98
N GLU A 59 7.19 -8.46 2.26
CA GLU A 59 6.08 -9.31 2.72
C GLU A 59 4.73 -8.83 2.16
N LEU A 60 4.45 -7.52 2.21
CA LEU A 60 3.23 -6.94 1.65
C LEU A 60 3.13 -7.19 0.15
N LEU A 61 4.18 -6.91 -0.61
CA LEU A 61 4.20 -7.15 -2.05
C LEU A 61 4.02 -8.62 -2.38
N GLN A 62 4.66 -9.54 -1.65
CA GLN A 62 4.48 -10.98 -1.82
C GLN A 62 3.04 -11.43 -1.54
N SER A 63 2.40 -10.86 -0.51
CA SER A 63 1.00 -11.19 -0.18
C SER A 63 -0.02 -10.65 -1.18
N LEU A 64 0.32 -9.58 -1.90
CA LEU A 64 -0.54 -8.91 -2.88
C LEU A 64 -0.23 -9.31 -4.33
N ALA A 65 0.85 -10.06 -4.56
CA ALA A 65 1.31 -10.41 -5.90
C ALA A 65 0.23 -11.20 -6.67
N PRO A 66 -0.27 -10.69 -7.80
CA PRO A 66 -1.17 -11.46 -8.64
C PRO A 66 -0.40 -12.58 -9.36
N PRO A 67 -1.10 -13.60 -9.90
CA PRO A 67 -0.48 -14.62 -10.73
C PRO A 67 0.35 -13.99 -11.87
N GLY A 68 1.53 -14.55 -12.13
CA GLY A 68 2.45 -14.04 -13.16
C GLY A 68 3.33 -12.87 -12.70
N VAL A 69 3.21 -12.41 -11.45
CA VAL A 69 4.14 -11.45 -10.83
C VAL A 69 5.01 -12.16 -9.80
N GLU A 70 6.32 -12.09 -9.97
CA GLU A 70 7.29 -12.63 -9.02
C GLU A 70 7.88 -11.50 -8.18
N VAL A 71 7.80 -11.61 -6.86
CA VAL A 71 8.37 -10.60 -5.94
C VAL A 71 9.57 -11.18 -5.20
N ILE A 72 10.75 -10.66 -5.51
CA ILE A 72 12.04 -11.16 -5.02
C ILE A 72 12.85 -10.07 -4.30
N VAL A 73 13.89 -10.51 -3.60
CA VAL A 73 14.94 -9.60 -3.12
C VAL A 73 15.81 -9.22 -4.31
N ALA A 74 16.08 -7.93 -4.46
CA ALA A 74 16.93 -7.42 -5.52
C ALA A 74 18.35 -8.00 -5.41
N ASP A 75 18.84 -8.60 -6.50
CA ASP A 75 20.27 -8.82 -6.68
C ASP A 75 20.89 -7.51 -7.14
N CYS A 76 21.80 -6.98 -6.33
CA CYS A 76 22.52 -5.75 -6.59
C CYS A 76 24.03 -6.01 -6.67
N SER A 77 24.46 -7.27 -6.89
CA SER A 77 25.88 -7.64 -6.96
C SER A 77 26.64 -6.96 -8.10
N ASP A 78 25.91 -6.46 -9.10
CA ASP A 78 26.40 -5.66 -10.23
C ASP A 78 26.58 -4.16 -9.90
N THR A 79 26.07 -3.69 -8.76
CA THR A 79 26.17 -2.29 -8.34
C THR A 79 27.38 -2.05 -7.43
N GLU A 80 27.98 -0.86 -7.50
CA GLU A 80 29.18 -0.50 -6.72
C GLU A 80 28.95 -0.64 -5.20
N HIS A 81 27.74 -0.34 -4.73
CA HIS A 81 27.40 -0.33 -3.31
C HIS A 81 26.46 -1.47 -2.87
N GLY A 82 26.15 -2.41 -3.77
CA GLY A 82 25.21 -3.48 -3.46
C GLY A 82 23.80 -2.96 -3.15
N CYS A 83 23.36 -1.89 -3.82
CA CYS A 83 22.03 -1.30 -3.63
C CYS A 83 21.59 -0.47 -4.85
N PHE A 84 20.36 0.05 -4.82
CA PHE A 84 19.84 0.92 -5.88
C PHE A 84 20.32 2.38 -5.80
N ASP A 85 21.27 2.69 -4.90
CA ASP A 85 21.85 4.02 -4.64
C ASP A 85 20.88 5.16 -4.28
N GLU A 86 19.58 4.87 -4.20
CA GLU A 86 18.52 5.80 -3.78
C GLU A 86 18.14 5.62 -2.30
N CYS A 87 19.13 5.33 -1.45
CA CYS A 87 18.93 4.96 -0.05
C CYS A 87 18.23 6.04 0.80
N THR A 88 18.35 7.33 0.43
CA THR A 88 17.73 8.46 1.13
C THR A 88 16.20 8.47 1.03
N MET A 89 15.64 7.74 0.06
CA MET A 89 14.20 7.70 -0.26
C MET A 89 13.56 6.33 -0.03
N GLY A 90 14.28 5.37 0.56
CA GLY A 90 13.79 3.99 0.68
C GLY A 90 12.56 3.79 1.58
N PRO A 91 11.95 2.58 1.56
CA PRO A 91 12.30 1.41 0.76
C PRO A 91 12.17 1.63 -0.75
N ASN A 92 13.06 0.97 -1.50
CA ASN A 92 13.14 1.08 -2.95
C ASN A 92 12.77 -0.25 -3.61
N VAL A 93 11.99 -0.18 -4.68
CA VAL A 93 11.49 -1.34 -5.43
C VAL A 93 11.79 -1.12 -6.91
N ARG A 94 12.35 -2.11 -7.60
CA ARG A 94 12.59 -2.08 -9.05
C ARG A 94 11.51 -2.91 -9.75
N ILE A 95 10.86 -2.33 -10.75
CA ILE A 95 9.85 -2.98 -11.58
C ILE A 95 10.01 -2.50 -13.02
N ASP A 96 10.05 -3.42 -13.97
CA ASP A 96 10.23 -3.11 -15.40
C ASP A 96 11.44 -2.17 -15.67
N GLY A 97 12.53 -2.37 -14.92
CA GLY A 97 13.77 -1.57 -15.01
C GLY A 97 13.72 -0.19 -14.33
N ARG A 98 12.61 0.17 -13.69
CA ARG A 98 12.43 1.47 -13.01
C ARG A 98 12.46 1.32 -11.50
N ILE A 99 13.18 2.20 -10.82
CA ILE A 99 13.20 2.27 -9.35
C ILE A 99 12.05 3.18 -8.88
N ILE A 100 11.24 2.65 -7.98
CA ILE A 100 10.16 3.34 -7.28
C ILE A 100 10.56 3.45 -5.81
N ASN A 101 10.61 4.68 -5.29
CA ASN A 101 11.01 4.94 -3.92
C ASN A 101 9.81 5.04 -2.97
N GLY A 102 10.08 4.96 -1.66
CA GLY A 102 9.11 5.25 -0.61
C GLY A 102 7.98 4.24 -0.45
N VAL A 103 8.04 3.06 -1.09
CA VAL A 103 6.98 2.05 -1.06
C VAL A 103 6.90 1.42 0.35
N LYS A 104 5.88 1.79 1.12
CA LYS A 104 5.76 1.39 2.55
C LYS A 104 4.38 0.93 2.96
N LYS A 105 3.34 1.57 2.43
CA LYS A 105 1.97 1.33 2.86
C LYS A 105 1.33 0.26 1.96
N PRO A 106 0.34 -0.49 2.48
CA PRO A 106 -0.43 -1.44 1.68
C PRO A 106 -1.02 -0.82 0.40
N ALA A 107 -1.50 0.43 0.48
CA ALA A 107 -1.97 1.17 -0.69
C ALA A 107 -0.88 1.43 -1.74
N ASP A 108 0.35 1.74 -1.32
CA ASP A 108 1.48 1.95 -2.24
C ASP A 108 1.82 0.62 -2.95
N CYS A 109 1.85 -0.49 -2.20
CA CYS A 109 2.13 -1.82 -2.73
C CYS A 109 1.03 -2.28 -3.71
N ALA A 110 -0.23 -2.06 -3.35
CA ALA A 110 -1.38 -2.41 -4.19
C ALA A 110 -1.38 -1.59 -5.50
N ALA A 111 -1.10 -0.29 -5.41
CA ALA A 111 -0.96 0.58 -6.58
C ALA A 111 0.19 0.13 -7.50
N LEU A 112 1.34 -0.26 -6.93
CA LEU A 112 2.50 -0.74 -7.69
C LEU A 112 2.19 -2.04 -8.46
N LEU A 113 1.41 -2.93 -7.86
CA LEU A 113 0.98 -4.19 -8.46
C LEU A 113 -0.29 -4.06 -9.32
N ASN A 114 -0.91 -2.88 -9.36
CA ASN A 114 -2.19 -2.62 -10.01
C ASN A 114 -3.31 -3.57 -9.52
N VAL A 115 -3.38 -3.76 -8.20
CA VAL A 115 -4.42 -4.55 -7.51
C VAL A 115 -5.18 -3.67 -6.51
N ASP A 116 -6.36 -4.14 -6.09
CA ASP A 116 -7.13 -3.47 -5.05
C ASP A 116 -6.42 -3.59 -3.68
N THR A 117 -6.47 -2.53 -2.88
CA THR A 117 -5.97 -2.60 -1.49
C THR A 117 -6.97 -3.36 -0.62
N PRO A 118 -6.58 -4.45 0.05
CA PRO A 118 -7.49 -5.17 0.95
C PRO A 118 -7.94 -4.27 2.11
N ALA A 119 -9.24 -4.29 2.42
CA ALA A 119 -9.82 -3.49 3.50
C ALA A 119 -9.19 -3.78 4.89
N GLU A 120 -8.70 -5.01 5.08
CA GLU A 120 -8.08 -5.50 6.31
C GLU A 120 -6.65 -4.93 6.55
N LEU A 121 -6.06 -4.24 5.56
CA LEU A 121 -4.71 -3.68 5.62
C LEU A 121 -4.70 -2.13 5.67
N GLY A 122 -5.88 -1.50 5.73
CA GLY A 122 -6.08 -0.05 5.70
C GLY A 122 -6.01 0.65 7.05
#